data_AF-A0A653V4S3-F1
#
_entry.id   AF-A0A653V4S3-F1
#
_cell.length_a   1.000
_cell.length_b   1.000
_cell.length_c   1.000
_cell.angle_alpha   90.00
_cell.angle_beta   90.00
_cell.angle_gamma   90.00
#
_symmetry.space_group_name_H-M   'P 1'
#
loop_
_entity.id
_entity.type
_entity.pdbx_description
1 polymer ?
#
loop_
_entity_poly.entity_id
_entity_poly.type
_entity_poly.pdbx_seq_one_letter_code
_entity_poly.pdbx_strand_id
1 'polypeptide(L)'
;MTLHAEFVAGPIGPDTIRIPGQPAQLRSAVQGLRGLCRQVDQASDQLKQANPPDGERGRIVLALSHAAQRTGRTLDADSQQLEALADAIDHAADVLTHSQDGVDDLSRRWRQARDAFRDALHGHKNAPANVEALIHHIDSDAAGAHLTQFKRQAGVTFADGSGGAHAQAMLLEDGSAVEQAITAYRHTVRGLVDEYAELVQKAKTADNQVDEKLPRHTNAAFEEAESHDDSSAQHTISGPAAVRAVGDAIHEGARTLDQAEHRLEDIRLAIRAGRMLPDDERVGSNDGFKRDWTDHFDQVRHMLNAARRAGDLAADRLRDADDHGAADVRQALRAAD
;
A
#
# COMPACT_ATOMS: atom_id res chain seq x y z
N MET A 1 6.11 2.64 -19.29
CA MET A 1 6.58 4.02 -19.02
C MET A 1 7.54 3.94 -17.86
N THR A 2 8.84 4.07 -18.13
CA THR A 2 9.91 4.14 -17.12
C THR A 2 9.83 5.50 -16.44
N LEU A 3 9.44 5.54 -15.16
CA LEU A 3 9.63 6.73 -14.33
C LEU A 3 11.13 6.90 -14.14
N HIS A 4 11.72 7.79 -14.92
CA HIS A 4 13.08 8.24 -14.74
C HIS A 4 13.25 8.67 -13.29
N ALA A 5 14.32 8.21 -12.62
CA ALA A 5 14.87 8.93 -11.49
C ALA A 5 14.84 10.41 -11.86
N GLU A 6 14.15 11.23 -11.07
CA GLU A 6 14.06 12.67 -11.32
C GLU A 6 15.47 13.25 -11.14
N PHE A 7 16.25 13.20 -12.22
CA PHE A 7 17.52 13.89 -12.33
C PHE A 7 17.21 15.38 -12.25
N VAL A 8 17.28 15.93 -11.03
CA VAL A 8 17.28 17.38 -10.84
C VAL A 8 18.62 17.87 -11.38
N ALA A 9 18.60 18.31 -12.63
CA ALA A 9 19.77 18.89 -13.27
C ALA A 9 20.04 20.26 -12.65
N GLY A 10 21.03 20.33 -11.76
CA GLY A 10 21.48 21.59 -11.15
C GLY A 10 22.24 21.39 -9.85
N PRO A 11 22.95 22.43 -9.38
CA PRO A 11 23.57 22.42 -8.06
C PRO A 11 22.48 22.35 -6.99
N ILE A 12 22.80 21.73 -5.84
CA ILE A 12 21.89 21.72 -4.69
C ILE A 12 21.62 23.17 -4.21
N GLY A 13 20.37 23.44 -3.87
CA GLY A 13 19.93 24.76 -3.43
C GLY A 13 18.40 24.89 -3.34
N PRO A 14 17.87 26.06 -2.97
CA PRO A 14 16.45 26.31 -2.76
C PRO A 14 15.56 26.07 -3.98
N ASP A 15 16.13 26.06 -5.17
CA ASP A 15 15.38 25.88 -6.42
C ASP A 15 15.42 24.43 -6.92
N THR A 16 16.21 23.58 -6.27
CA THR A 16 16.45 22.19 -6.68
C THR A 16 16.10 21.17 -5.59
N ILE A 17 16.03 21.56 -4.32
CA ILE A 17 15.57 20.66 -3.25
C ILE A 17 14.08 20.34 -3.39
N ARG A 18 13.73 19.06 -3.21
CA ARG A 18 12.36 18.55 -3.23
C ARG A 18 12.32 17.12 -2.71
N ILE A 19 11.19 16.73 -2.14
CA ILE A 19 10.92 15.34 -1.77
C ILE A 19 9.94 14.76 -2.79
N PRO A 20 10.34 13.72 -3.56
CA PRO A 20 9.47 13.13 -4.58
C PRO A 20 8.28 12.39 -3.96
N GLY A 21 7.27 12.12 -4.78
CA GLY A 21 6.03 11.44 -4.37
C GLY A 21 4.80 12.36 -4.43
N GLN A 22 3.62 11.75 -4.37
CA GLN A 22 2.34 12.43 -4.54
C GLN A 22 1.37 12.05 -3.40
N PRO A 23 1.29 12.85 -2.31
CA PRO A 23 0.40 12.56 -1.19
C PRO A 23 -1.07 12.35 -1.59
N ALA A 24 -1.54 13.11 -2.59
CA ALA A 24 -2.89 12.96 -3.11
C ALA A 24 -3.15 11.56 -3.72
N GLN A 25 -2.16 10.97 -4.38
CA GLN A 25 -2.27 9.61 -4.92
C GLN A 25 -2.27 8.56 -3.81
N LEU A 26 -1.44 8.75 -2.77
CA LEU A 26 -1.49 7.88 -1.59
C LEU A 26 -2.87 7.94 -0.92
N ARG A 27 -3.46 9.13 -0.76
CA ARG A 27 -4.83 9.27 -0.24
C ARG A 27 -5.89 8.62 -1.14
N SER A 28 -5.72 8.68 -2.46
CA SER A 28 -6.58 7.95 -3.39
C SER A 28 -6.45 6.44 -3.21
N ALA A 29 -5.24 5.93 -2.99
CA ALA A 29 -5.01 4.52 -2.69
C ALA A 29 -5.69 4.09 -1.38
N VAL A 30 -5.62 4.92 -0.31
CA VAL A 30 -6.33 4.68 0.95
C VAL A 30 -7.83 4.57 0.75
N GLN A 31 -8.43 5.49 -0.02
CA GLN A 31 -9.85 5.43 -0.35
C GLN A 31 -10.22 4.17 -1.13
N GLY A 32 -9.35 3.75 -2.07
CA GLY A 32 -9.49 2.51 -2.80
C GLY A 32 -9.43 1.27 -1.88
N LEU A 33 -8.42 1.20 -1.01
CA LEU A 33 -8.25 0.13 -0.02
C LEU A 33 -9.42 0.04 0.95
N ARG A 34 -9.85 1.14 1.56
CA ARG A 34 -11.05 1.16 2.43
C ARG A 34 -12.33 0.81 1.65
N GLY A 35 -12.36 1.08 0.36
CA GLY A 35 -13.41 0.61 -0.55
C GLY A 35 -13.38 -0.91 -0.74
N LEU A 36 -12.18 -1.47 -0.87
CA LEU A 36 -11.91 -2.90 -1.00
C LEU A 36 -12.23 -3.65 0.31
N CYS A 37 -11.76 -3.15 1.48
CA CYS A 37 -12.07 -3.71 2.80
C CYS A 37 -13.58 -3.90 2.97
N ARG A 38 -14.37 -2.86 2.67
CA ARG A 38 -15.84 -2.94 2.77
C ARG A 38 -16.46 -4.02 1.88
N GLN A 39 -15.90 -4.27 0.70
CA GLN A 39 -16.39 -5.34 -0.19
C GLN A 39 -15.99 -6.72 0.34
N VAL A 40 -14.77 -6.85 0.86
CA VAL A 40 -14.30 -8.08 1.51
C VAL A 40 -15.11 -8.39 2.77
N ASP A 41 -15.40 -7.39 3.60
CA ASP A 41 -16.28 -7.49 4.77
C ASP A 41 -17.70 -7.90 4.37
N GLN A 42 -18.24 -7.31 3.30
CA GLN A 42 -19.55 -7.69 2.79
C GLN A 42 -19.58 -9.16 2.35
N ALA A 43 -18.57 -9.62 1.59
CA ALA A 43 -18.45 -11.01 1.19
C ALA A 43 -18.29 -11.93 2.41
N SER A 44 -17.50 -11.52 3.40
CA SER A 44 -17.32 -12.22 4.66
C SER A 44 -18.66 -12.41 5.40
N ASP A 45 -19.41 -11.33 5.60
CA ASP A 45 -20.68 -11.35 6.32
C ASP A 45 -21.71 -12.21 5.62
N GLN A 46 -21.79 -12.13 4.28
CA GLN A 46 -22.65 -13.01 3.48
C GLN A 46 -22.31 -14.49 3.70
N LEU A 47 -21.02 -14.84 3.70
CA LEU A 47 -20.57 -16.22 3.90
C LEU A 47 -20.76 -16.71 5.34
N LYS A 48 -20.57 -15.84 6.34
CA LYS A 48 -20.83 -16.17 7.75
C LYS A 48 -22.33 -16.41 8.01
N GLN A 49 -23.18 -15.66 7.31
CA GLN A 49 -24.65 -15.77 7.39
C GLN A 49 -25.23 -16.87 6.50
N ALA A 50 -24.41 -17.60 5.71
CA ALA A 50 -24.83 -18.70 4.86
C ALA A 50 -25.19 -19.96 5.68
N ASN A 51 -26.20 -19.86 6.53
CA ASN A 51 -26.67 -20.91 7.41
C ASN A 51 -28.22 -20.89 7.50
N PRO A 52 -28.92 -21.95 7.07
CA PRO A 52 -30.38 -22.02 7.15
C PRO A 52 -30.88 -22.13 8.60
N PRO A 53 -32.20 -21.90 8.84
CA PRO A 53 -32.81 -22.09 10.16
C PRO A 53 -32.66 -23.55 10.66
N ASP A 54 -32.68 -23.74 11.99
CA ASP A 54 -32.34 -25.00 12.66
C ASP A 54 -33.08 -26.24 12.12
N GLY A 55 -34.32 -26.07 11.65
CA GLY A 55 -35.14 -27.15 11.09
C GLY A 55 -34.69 -27.69 9.72
N GLU A 56 -33.78 -27.00 9.03
CA GLU A 56 -33.32 -27.34 7.68
C GLU A 56 -31.84 -27.77 7.64
N ARG A 57 -31.19 -27.82 8.81
CA ARG A 57 -29.75 -28.09 8.97
C ARG A 57 -29.41 -29.58 8.93
N GLY A 58 -29.66 -30.21 7.78
CA GLY A 58 -29.14 -31.55 7.56
C GLY A 58 -27.61 -31.56 7.34
N ARG A 59 -27.02 -32.76 7.31
CA ARG A 59 -25.56 -32.96 7.23
C ARG A 59 -24.86 -32.18 6.09
N ILE A 60 -25.45 -32.14 4.90
CA ILE A 60 -24.86 -31.46 3.72
C ILE A 60 -24.93 -29.94 3.91
N VAL A 61 -26.08 -29.44 4.38
CA VAL A 61 -26.26 -28.01 4.71
C VAL A 61 -25.24 -27.56 5.75
N LEU A 62 -25.04 -28.34 6.82
CA LEU A 62 -24.06 -28.03 7.86
C LEU A 62 -22.63 -27.99 7.31
N ALA A 63 -22.23 -28.98 6.51
CA ALA A 63 -20.91 -29.02 5.91
C ALA A 63 -20.64 -27.79 5.00
N LEU A 64 -21.59 -27.44 4.14
CA LEU A 64 -21.50 -26.26 3.27
C LEU A 64 -21.48 -24.96 4.07
N SER A 65 -22.34 -24.83 5.08
CA SER A 65 -22.40 -23.66 5.95
C SER A 65 -21.11 -23.47 6.73
N HIS A 66 -20.50 -24.56 7.23
CA HIS A 66 -19.20 -24.51 7.91
C HIS A 66 -18.07 -24.11 6.97
N ALA A 67 -18.05 -24.62 5.74
CA ALA A 67 -17.07 -24.21 4.73
C ALA A 67 -17.19 -22.71 4.42
N ALA A 68 -18.41 -22.22 4.17
CA ALA A 68 -18.68 -20.80 3.95
C ALA A 68 -18.24 -19.94 5.13
N GLN A 69 -18.63 -20.31 6.36
CA GLN A 69 -18.24 -19.59 7.57
C GLN A 69 -16.73 -19.56 7.79
N ARG A 70 -16.01 -20.65 7.48
CA ARG A 70 -14.55 -20.68 7.56
C ARG A 70 -13.95 -19.69 6.58
N THR A 71 -14.39 -19.69 5.32
CA THR A 71 -13.94 -18.71 4.32
C THR A 71 -14.26 -17.28 4.74
N GLY A 72 -15.45 -17.02 5.29
CA GLY A 72 -15.80 -15.70 5.82
C GLY A 72 -14.82 -15.21 6.90
N ARG A 73 -14.44 -16.07 7.85
CA ARG A 73 -13.42 -15.70 8.86
C ARG A 73 -12.05 -15.42 8.25
N THR A 74 -11.66 -16.11 7.18
CA THR A 74 -10.44 -15.79 6.41
C THR A 74 -10.55 -14.38 5.81
N LEU A 75 -11.68 -14.06 5.18
CA LEU A 75 -11.93 -12.73 4.62
C LEU A 75 -11.95 -11.62 5.69
N ASP A 76 -12.43 -11.88 6.91
CA ASP A 76 -12.31 -10.93 8.03
C ASP A 76 -10.83 -10.60 8.34
N ALA A 77 -9.96 -11.61 8.33
CA ALA A 77 -8.53 -11.41 8.55
C ALA A 77 -7.88 -10.66 7.38
N ASP A 78 -8.29 -10.96 6.15
CA ASP A 78 -7.83 -10.26 4.94
C ASP A 78 -8.20 -8.78 4.96
N SER A 79 -9.45 -8.46 5.36
CA SER A 79 -9.91 -7.08 5.52
C SER A 79 -9.07 -6.30 6.55
N GLN A 80 -8.73 -6.93 7.68
CA GLN A 80 -7.85 -6.32 8.69
C GLN A 80 -6.43 -6.05 8.16
N GLN A 81 -5.89 -6.92 7.29
CA GLN A 81 -4.59 -6.70 6.67
C GLN A 81 -4.63 -5.53 5.67
N LEU A 82 -5.69 -5.44 4.87
CA LEU A 82 -5.91 -4.33 3.94
C LEU A 82 -6.09 -3.00 4.67
N GLU A 83 -6.81 -2.98 5.80
CA GLU A 83 -6.98 -1.77 6.62
C GLU A 83 -5.65 -1.34 7.25
N ALA A 84 -4.85 -2.28 7.76
CA ALA A 84 -3.52 -1.97 8.28
C ALA A 84 -2.56 -1.39 7.21
N LEU A 85 -2.68 -1.86 5.97
CA LEU A 85 -1.97 -1.26 4.83
C LEU A 85 -2.50 0.15 4.54
N ALA A 86 -3.83 0.33 4.55
CA ALA A 86 -4.44 1.63 4.33
C ALA A 86 -3.97 2.66 5.37
N ASP A 87 -3.92 2.30 6.65
CA ASP A 87 -3.43 3.18 7.72
C ASP A 87 -1.95 3.54 7.55
N ALA A 88 -1.11 2.59 7.12
CA ALA A 88 0.30 2.87 6.83
C ALA A 88 0.47 3.85 5.65
N ILE A 89 -0.35 3.70 4.60
CA ILE A 89 -0.34 4.61 3.45
C ILE A 89 -0.87 6.00 3.84
N ASP A 90 -1.91 6.08 4.66
CA ASP A 90 -2.47 7.34 5.17
C ASP A 90 -1.43 8.10 5.99
N HIS A 91 -0.74 7.38 6.90
CA HIS A 91 0.37 7.94 7.66
C HIS A 91 1.51 8.43 6.76
N ALA A 92 1.90 7.64 5.76
CA ALA A 92 2.94 8.05 4.80
C ALA A 92 2.53 9.27 3.98
N ALA A 93 1.26 9.39 3.59
CA ALA A 93 0.72 10.56 2.89
C ALA A 93 0.82 11.82 3.76
N ASP A 94 0.50 11.70 5.05
CA ASP A 94 0.61 12.81 5.98
C ASP A 94 2.07 13.20 6.23
N VAL A 95 2.97 12.26 6.51
CA VAL A 95 4.40 12.54 6.68
C VAL A 95 4.98 13.19 5.42
N LEU A 96 4.63 12.68 4.24
CA LEU A 96 5.08 13.24 2.97
C LEU A 96 4.57 14.67 2.76
N THR A 97 3.30 14.95 3.10
CA THR A 97 2.73 16.30 3.05
C THR A 97 3.52 17.26 3.95
N HIS A 98 3.71 16.91 5.23
CA HIS A 98 4.45 17.74 6.18
C HIS A 98 5.92 17.94 5.77
N SER A 99 6.55 16.90 5.24
CA SER A 99 7.91 16.98 4.73
C SER A 99 8.01 17.89 3.50
N GLN A 100 7.06 17.83 2.57
CA GLN A 100 7.01 18.72 1.41
C GLN A 100 6.77 20.19 1.82
N ASP A 101 5.82 20.45 2.72
CA ASP A 101 5.59 21.79 3.28
C ASP A 101 6.84 22.34 3.99
N GLY A 102 7.57 21.48 4.71
CA GLY A 102 8.84 21.81 5.35
C GLY A 102 9.95 22.15 4.35
N VAL A 103 10.00 21.47 3.20
CA VAL A 103 10.94 21.79 2.11
C VAL A 103 10.61 23.14 1.47
N ASP A 104 9.34 23.49 1.34
CA ASP A 104 8.93 24.81 0.82
C ASP A 104 9.35 25.94 1.76
N ASP A 105 9.20 25.76 3.08
CA ASP A 105 9.73 26.70 4.08
C ASP A 105 11.26 26.78 4.02
N LEU A 106 11.96 25.64 4.00
CA LEU A 106 13.41 25.57 3.85
C LEU A 106 13.90 26.33 2.62
N SER A 107 13.24 26.12 1.47
CA SER A 107 13.56 26.79 0.21
C SER A 107 13.43 28.31 0.35
N ARG A 108 12.37 28.79 1.00
CA ARG A 108 12.19 30.22 1.29
C ARG A 108 13.29 30.78 2.19
N ARG A 109 13.59 30.10 3.31
CA ARG A 109 14.63 30.56 4.25
C ARG A 109 16.02 30.53 3.64
N TRP A 110 16.31 29.56 2.77
CA TRP A 110 17.57 29.50 2.05
C TRP A 110 17.71 30.63 1.03
N ARG A 111 16.64 30.98 0.29
CA ARG A 111 16.65 32.19 -0.57
C ARG A 111 16.92 33.45 0.25
N GLN A 112 16.25 33.61 1.40
CA GLN A 112 16.49 34.73 2.31
C GLN A 112 17.94 34.77 2.83
N ALA A 113 18.52 33.62 3.16
CA ALA A 113 19.92 33.53 3.59
C ALA A 113 20.89 33.93 2.47
N ARG A 114 20.61 33.52 1.21
CA ARG A 114 21.39 33.96 0.04
C ARG A 114 21.30 35.47 -0.17
N ASP A 115 20.10 36.04 -0.06
CA ASP A 115 19.89 37.49 -0.23
C ASP A 115 20.58 38.29 0.87
N ALA A 116 20.42 37.88 2.14
CA ALA A 116 21.13 38.50 3.27
C ALA A 116 22.65 38.42 3.12
N PHE A 117 23.17 37.30 2.57
CA PHE A 117 24.60 37.15 2.29
C PHE A 117 25.07 38.08 1.16
N ARG A 118 24.30 38.20 0.06
CA ARG A 118 24.60 39.15 -1.03
C ARG A 118 24.63 40.58 -0.51
N ASP A 119 23.65 40.97 0.29
CA ASP A 119 23.54 42.30 0.88
C ASP A 119 24.73 42.59 1.81
N ALA A 120 25.12 41.61 2.63
CA ALA A 120 26.28 41.73 3.53
C ALA A 120 27.62 41.87 2.80
N LEU A 121 27.71 41.43 1.54
CA LEU A 121 28.92 41.57 0.72
C LEU A 121 28.90 42.84 -0.15
N HIS A 122 27.73 43.46 -0.33
CA HIS A 122 27.58 44.59 -1.23
C HIS A 122 28.39 45.81 -0.76
N GLY A 123 29.18 46.40 -1.65
CA GLY A 123 29.97 47.61 -1.37
C GLY A 123 31.29 47.37 -0.60
N HIS A 124 31.61 46.14 -0.21
CA HIS A 124 32.91 45.83 0.40
C HIS A 124 34.01 45.72 -0.66
N LYS A 125 35.10 46.50 -0.50
CA LYS A 125 36.24 46.53 -1.45
C LYS A 125 36.94 45.18 -1.64
N ASN A 126 36.85 44.30 -0.64
CA ASN A 126 37.45 42.96 -0.65
C ASN A 126 36.39 41.86 -0.87
N ALA A 127 35.20 42.20 -1.37
CA ALA A 127 34.19 41.21 -1.70
C ALA A 127 34.65 40.30 -2.86
N PRO A 128 34.25 39.01 -2.88
CA PRO A 128 34.55 38.10 -3.98
C PRO A 128 34.03 38.64 -5.32
N ALA A 129 34.82 38.49 -6.38
CA ALA A 129 34.46 38.95 -7.72
C ALA A 129 33.25 38.19 -8.32
N ASN A 130 33.01 36.96 -7.87
CA ASN A 130 31.86 36.15 -8.28
C ASN A 130 31.16 35.56 -7.04
N VAL A 131 30.20 36.32 -6.50
CA VAL A 131 29.44 35.94 -5.30
C VAL A 131 28.57 34.71 -5.54
N GLU A 132 27.99 34.55 -6.74
CA GLU A 132 27.16 33.38 -7.07
C GLU A 132 27.97 32.08 -7.08
N ALA A 133 29.17 32.09 -7.65
CA ALA A 133 30.06 30.93 -7.61
C ALA A 133 30.43 30.55 -6.16
N LEU A 134 30.64 31.55 -5.28
CA LEU A 134 30.90 31.31 -3.86
C LEU A 134 29.68 30.72 -3.15
N ILE A 135 28.48 31.24 -3.41
CA ILE A 135 27.22 30.70 -2.86
C ILE A 135 27.08 29.23 -3.26
N HIS A 136 27.19 28.91 -4.54
CA HIS A 136 27.08 27.54 -5.04
C HIS A 136 28.13 26.61 -4.44
N HIS A 137 29.37 27.09 -4.26
CA HIS A 137 30.42 26.30 -3.63
C HIS A 137 30.10 26.01 -2.16
N ILE A 138 29.68 27.02 -1.39
CA ILE A 138 29.28 26.84 0.02
C ILE A 138 28.09 25.88 0.15
N ASP A 139 27.09 26.02 -0.73
CA ASP A 139 25.93 25.15 -0.77
C ASP A 139 26.31 23.69 -1.08
N SER A 140 27.19 23.50 -2.05
CA SER A 140 27.73 22.17 -2.41
C SER A 140 28.57 21.56 -1.28
N ASP A 141 29.42 22.35 -0.62
CA ASP A 141 30.25 21.90 0.49
C ASP A 141 29.41 21.48 1.70
N ALA A 142 28.35 22.24 2.02
CA ALA A 142 27.41 21.89 3.07
C ALA A 142 26.66 20.59 2.75
N ALA A 143 26.24 20.41 1.49
CA ALA A 143 25.57 19.19 1.03
C ALA A 143 26.49 17.97 0.93
N GLY A 144 27.81 18.17 0.81
CA GLY A 144 28.78 17.11 0.56
C GLY A 144 28.67 15.92 1.51
N ALA A 145 28.38 16.17 2.80
CA ALA A 145 28.18 15.12 3.80
C ALA A 145 26.94 14.23 3.54
N HIS A 146 25.92 14.78 2.87
CA HIS A 146 24.62 14.13 2.65
C HIS A 146 24.36 13.71 1.20
N LEU A 147 25.21 14.06 0.22
CA LEU A 147 24.99 13.72 -1.21
C LEU A 147 24.75 12.22 -1.45
N THR A 148 25.57 11.36 -0.84
CA THR A 148 25.41 9.89 -0.93
C THR A 148 24.12 9.41 -0.26
N GLN A 149 23.66 10.12 0.77
CA GLN A 149 22.40 9.85 1.45
C GLN A 149 21.23 10.26 0.54
N PHE A 150 21.20 11.49 0.03
CA PHE A 150 20.15 12.00 -0.87
C PHE A 150 19.96 11.10 -2.09
N LYS A 151 21.06 10.68 -2.74
CA LYS A 151 21.00 9.75 -3.88
C LYS A 151 20.35 8.41 -3.52
N ARG A 152 20.70 7.85 -2.35
CA ARG A 152 20.13 6.57 -1.87
C ARG A 152 18.70 6.71 -1.34
N GLN A 153 18.29 7.89 -0.92
CA GLN A 153 17.06 8.07 -0.16
C GLN A 153 15.92 8.62 -1.00
N ALA A 154 16.20 9.53 -1.92
CA ALA A 154 15.16 10.16 -2.74
C ALA A 154 15.33 9.87 -4.24
N GLY A 155 16.36 9.10 -4.64
CA GLY A 155 16.72 8.94 -6.06
C GLY A 155 17.15 10.24 -6.73
N VAL A 156 17.27 11.33 -5.97
CA VAL A 156 17.66 12.65 -6.45
C VAL A 156 19.17 12.68 -6.61
N THR A 157 19.61 13.00 -7.83
CA THR A 157 21.02 13.24 -8.12
C THR A 157 21.18 14.72 -8.46
N PHE A 158 21.92 15.45 -7.64
CA PHE A 158 22.33 16.82 -7.96
C PHE A 158 23.55 16.79 -8.88
N ALA A 159 23.70 17.80 -9.74
CA ALA A 159 24.92 17.94 -10.51
C ALA A 159 26.06 18.35 -9.58
N ASP A 160 27.16 17.60 -9.57
CA ASP A 160 28.38 18.02 -8.88
C ASP A 160 28.81 19.36 -9.48
N GLY A 161 28.79 20.42 -8.68
CA GLY A 161 29.37 21.72 -9.02
C GLY A 161 30.91 21.70 -9.10
N SER A 162 31.52 20.52 -9.32
CA SER A 162 32.98 20.32 -9.33
C SER A 162 33.67 20.88 -10.59
N GLY A 163 32.92 21.60 -11.44
CA GLY A 163 33.45 22.37 -12.56
C GLY A 163 34.04 23.72 -12.14
N GLY A 164 35.20 23.67 -11.49
CA GLY A 164 36.24 24.70 -11.63
C GLY A 164 35.90 26.14 -11.23
N ALA A 165 35.99 26.42 -9.93
CA ALA A 165 36.71 27.59 -9.46
C ALA A 165 37.24 27.24 -8.08
N HIS A 166 38.54 26.95 -7.96
CA HIS A 166 39.21 27.14 -6.68
C HIS A 166 38.83 28.56 -6.24
N ALA A 167 38.01 28.67 -5.19
CA ALA A 167 37.79 29.92 -4.51
C ALA A 167 39.19 30.44 -4.22
N GLN A 168 39.59 31.43 -5.02
CA GLN A 168 40.88 32.07 -4.96
C GLN A 168 41.08 32.37 -3.48
N ALA A 169 42.15 31.83 -2.88
CA ALA A 169 42.47 32.07 -1.48
C ALA A 169 42.67 33.58 -1.34
N MET A 170 41.57 34.30 -1.09
CA MET A 170 41.59 35.70 -0.78
C MET A 170 42.28 35.76 0.57
N LEU A 171 43.39 36.50 0.62
CA LEU A 171 43.95 36.99 1.85
C LEU A 171 42.93 37.97 2.44
N LEU A 172 41.84 37.44 3.00
CA LEU A 172 40.94 38.19 3.85
C LEU A 172 41.71 38.46 5.14
N GLU A 173 41.60 39.67 5.66
CA GLU A 173 42.06 39.95 7.01
C GLU A 173 41.20 39.13 7.97
N ASP A 174 41.87 38.37 8.85
CA ASP A 174 41.20 37.57 9.88
C ASP A 174 40.22 38.47 10.67
N GLY A 175 38.95 38.09 10.66
CA GLY A 175 37.87 38.81 11.34
C GLY A 175 37.21 39.93 10.54
N SER A 176 37.52 40.07 9.24
CA SER A 176 36.85 41.04 8.37
C SER A 176 35.34 40.79 8.25
N ALA A 177 34.55 41.84 7.98
CA ALA A 177 33.10 41.74 7.79
C ALA A 177 32.70 40.75 6.68
N VAL A 178 33.54 40.64 5.62
CA VAL A 178 33.37 39.67 4.53
C VAL A 178 33.55 38.24 5.03
N GLU A 179 34.59 37.97 5.83
CA GLU A 179 34.84 36.64 6.39
C GLU A 179 33.74 36.24 7.39
N GLN A 180 33.28 37.18 8.22
CA GLN A 180 32.16 36.96 9.14
C GLN A 180 30.86 36.62 8.38
N ALA A 181 30.57 37.34 7.28
CA ALA A 181 29.41 37.06 6.43
C ALA A 181 29.50 35.67 5.78
N ILE A 182 30.67 35.29 5.26
CA ILE A 182 30.92 33.96 4.67
C ILE A 182 30.72 32.87 5.73
N THR A 183 31.27 33.06 6.92
CA THR A 183 31.17 32.10 8.02
C THR A 183 29.73 31.96 8.51
N ALA A 184 29.01 33.07 8.65
CA ALA A 184 27.60 33.06 9.01
C ALA A 184 26.76 32.31 7.97
N TYR A 185 26.94 32.62 6.67
CA TYR A 185 26.24 31.93 5.59
C TYR A 185 26.54 30.43 5.58
N ARG A 186 27.81 30.03 5.71
CA ARG A 186 28.20 28.61 5.84
C ARG A 186 27.48 27.90 6.98
N HIS A 187 27.39 28.52 8.15
CA HIS A 187 26.69 27.95 9.30
C HIS A 187 25.19 27.81 9.03
N THR A 188 24.55 28.86 8.48
CA THR A 188 23.14 28.84 8.13
C THR A 188 22.82 27.75 7.12
N VAL A 189 23.58 27.65 6.02
CA VAL A 189 23.35 26.65 4.98
C VAL A 189 23.52 25.23 5.48
N ARG A 190 24.52 24.95 6.33
CA ARG A 190 24.65 23.63 6.96
C ARG A 190 23.40 23.24 7.74
N GLY A 191 22.89 24.14 8.59
CA GLY A 191 21.65 23.87 9.33
C GLY A 191 20.44 23.63 8.41
N LEU A 192 20.34 24.36 7.28
CA LEU A 192 19.29 24.15 6.29
C LEU A 192 19.41 22.80 5.57
N VAL A 193 20.62 22.38 5.22
CA VAL A 193 20.89 21.07 4.60
C VAL A 193 20.62 19.93 5.57
N ASP A 194 21.02 20.06 6.84
CA ASP A 194 20.76 19.06 7.88
C ASP A 194 19.25 18.85 8.08
N GLU A 195 18.48 19.94 8.19
CA GLU A 195 17.02 19.89 8.30
C GLU A 195 16.38 19.28 7.04
N TYR A 196 16.87 19.61 5.85
CA TYR A 196 16.43 18.96 4.62
C TYR A 196 16.68 17.44 4.64
N ALA A 197 17.85 17.00 5.10
CA ALA A 197 18.17 15.58 5.24
C ALA A 197 17.27 14.87 6.25
N GLU A 198 16.88 15.52 7.34
CA GLU A 198 15.90 14.99 8.29
C GLU A 198 14.52 14.81 7.65
N LEU A 199 14.03 15.79 6.89
CA LEU A 199 12.72 15.70 6.21
C LEU A 199 12.68 14.57 5.18
N VAL A 200 13.76 14.42 4.38
CA VAL A 200 13.92 13.31 3.44
C VAL A 200 13.94 11.98 4.18
N GLN A 201 14.67 11.89 5.29
CA GLN A 201 14.75 10.67 6.09
C GLN A 201 13.39 10.29 6.70
N LYS A 202 12.62 11.27 7.21
CA LYS A 202 11.27 11.04 7.75
C LYS A 202 10.32 10.49 6.69
N ALA A 203 10.30 11.13 5.51
CA ALA A 203 9.49 10.68 4.38
C ALA A 203 9.90 9.26 3.93
N LYS A 204 11.21 8.97 3.89
CA LYS A 204 11.71 7.63 3.57
C LYS A 204 11.29 6.58 4.58
N THR A 205 11.40 6.87 5.87
CA THR A 205 11.01 5.93 6.91
C THR A 205 9.53 5.58 6.81
N ALA A 206 8.67 6.55 6.52
CA ALA A 206 7.25 6.30 6.30
C ALA A 206 6.98 5.49 4.99
N ASP A 207 7.69 5.80 3.89
CA ASP A 207 7.60 5.04 2.64
C ASP A 207 8.03 3.57 2.82
N ASN A 208 9.09 3.32 3.60
CA ASN A 208 9.53 1.97 3.95
C ASN A 208 8.49 1.19 4.78
N GLN A 209 7.75 1.88 5.67
CA GLN A 209 6.67 1.23 6.44
C GLN A 209 5.54 0.78 5.52
N VAL A 210 5.21 1.54 4.47
CA VAL A 210 4.27 1.10 3.45
C VAL A 210 4.79 -0.16 2.75
N ASP A 211 6.07 -0.17 2.37
CA ASP A 211 6.69 -1.33 1.71
C ASP A 211 6.67 -2.60 2.57
N GLU A 212 6.96 -2.48 3.86
CA GLU A 212 6.91 -3.58 4.82
C GLU A 212 5.49 -4.12 5.02
N LYS A 213 4.48 -3.26 4.88
CA LYS A 213 3.07 -3.60 5.05
C LYS A 213 2.39 -4.09 3.79
N LEU A 214 2.99 -3.91 2.61
CA LEU A 214 2.50 -4.53 1.38
C LEU A 214 2.48 -6.06 1.57
N PRO A 215 1.29 -6.68 1.64
CA PRO A 215 1.18 -8.08 2.02
C PRO A 215 1.98 -8.97 1.07
N ARG A 216 2.85 -9.78 1.65
CA ARG A 216 3.52 -10.90 0.97
C ARG A 216 2.72 -12.14 1.36
N HIS A 217 1.61 -12.42 0.70
CA HIS A 217 0.85 -13.63 1.03
C HIS A 217 1.74 -14.85 0.77
N THR A 218 2.27 -15.39 1.84
CA THR A 218 2.91 -16.70 1.84
C THR A 218 1.74 -17.64 2.07
N ASN A 219 1.20 -18.21 0.99
CA ASN A 219 0.10 -19.20 0.95
C ASN A 219 -0.23 -19.75 2.35
N ALA A 220 -1.14 -19.08 3.06
CA ALA A 220 -1.73 -19.66 4.26
C ALA A 220 -2.62 -20.77 3.72
N ALA A 221 -2.03 -21.95 3.57
CA ALA A 221 -2.72 -23.13 3.11
C ALA A 221 -4.03 -23.22 3.91
N PHE A 222 -5.15 -23.29 3.20
CA PHE A 222 -6.41 -23.71 3.78
C PHE A 222 -6.18 -25.12 4.31
N GLU A 223 -5.71 -25.24 5.55
CA GLU A 223 -5.51 -26.53 6.18
C GLU A 223 -6.87 -27.23 6.18
N GLU A 224 -6.94 -28.34 5.44
CA GLU A 224 -8.01 -29.30 5.51
C GLU A 224 -8.03 -29.83 6.94
N ALA A 225 -8.76 -29.15 7.81
CA ALA A 225 -9.01 -29.68 9.15
C ALA A 225 -9.79 -30.99 9.00
N GLU A 226 -9.13 -32.10 9.32
CA GLU A 226 -9.76 -33.39 9.56
C GLU A 226 -10.95 -33.19 10.50
N SER A 227 -12.15 -33.48 10.01
CA SER A 227 -13.35 -33.47 10.83
C SER A 227 -13.29 -34.68 11.76
N HIS A 228 -12.95 -34.47 13.03
CA HIS A 228 -13.32 -35.39 14.09
C HIS A 228 -14.82 -35.27 14.34
N ASP A 229 -15.55 -36.24 13.79
CA ASP A 229 -16.99 -36.40 13.91
C ASP A 229 -17.29 -37.08 15.25
N ASP A 230 -17.58 -36.30 16.29
CA ASP A 230 -18.06 -36.83 17.57
C ASP A 230 -19.14 -35.90 18.16
N SER A 231 -20.39 -36.08 17.73
CA SER A 231 -21.56 -35.95 18.62
C SER A 231 -22.85 -36.44 17.93
N SER A 232 -23.71 -37.03 18.75
CA SER A 232 -25.02 -37.61 18.46
C SER A 232 -26.11 -36.57 18.11
N ALA A 233 -25.91 -35.79 17.05
CA ALA A 233 -26.96 -34.93 16.50
C ALA A 233 -28.00 -35.79 15.76
N GLN A 234 -29.29 -35.57 16.07
CA GLN A 234 -30.42 -36.15 15.32
C GLN A 234 -30.16 -36.06 13.81
N HIS A 235 -30.20 -37.20 13.12
CA HIS A 235 -29.95 -37.30 11.68
C HIS A 235 -31.09 -36.65 10.88
N THR A 236 -31.13 -35.33 10.84
CA THR A 236 -32.00 -34.58 9.94
C THR A 236 -31.40 -34.67 8.53
N ILE A 237 -32.17 -35.21 7.57
CA ILE A 237 -31.76 -35.25 6.16
C ILE A 237 -31.84 -33.83 5.60
N SER A 238 -30.85 -33.44 4.80
CA SER A 238 -30.82 -32.10 4.19
C SER A 238 -31.91 -32.00 3.13
N GLY A 239 -32.74 -30.95 3.16
CA GLY A 239 -33.66 -30.67 2.07
C GLY A 239 -32.93 -30.09 0.85
N PRO A 240 -33.27 -30.48 -0.40
CA PRO A 240 -32.65 -29.93 -1.62
C PRO A 240 -32.70 -28.39 -1.70
N ALA A 241 -33.80 -27.78 -1.25
CA ALA A 241 -33.98 -26.32 -1.26
C ALA A 241 -33.02 -25.61 -0.29
N ALA A 242 -32.82 -26.16 0.91
CA ALA A 242 -31.89 -25.61 1.90
C ALA A 242 -30.43 -25.68 1.42
N VAL A 243 -30.05 -26.78 0.75
CA VAL A 243 -28.72 -26.90 0.12
C VAL A 243 -28.51 -25.82 -0.94
N ARG A 244 -29.50 -25.59 -1.81
CA ARG A 244 -29.43 -24.53 -2.84
C ARG A 244 -29.36 -23.13 -2.23
N ALA A 245 -30.11 -22.85 -1.17
CA ALA A 245 -30.07 -21.56 -0.49
C ALA A 245 -28.66 -21.21 0.05
N VAL A 246 -27.94 -22.19 0.62
CA VAL A 246 -26.53 -22.00 1.02
C VAL A 246 -25.64 -21.81 -0.21
N GLY A 247 -25.88 -22.56 -1.29
CA GLY A 247 -25.17 -22.40 -2.57
C GLY A 247 -25.33 -21.00 -3.18
N ASP A 248 -26.50 -20.40 -3.08
CA ASP A 248 -26.78 -19.04 -3.56
C ASP A 248 -26.02 -17.98 -2.76
N ALA A 249 -25.96 -18.13 -1.43
CA ALA A 249 -25.17 -17.25 -0.56
C ALA A 249 -23.66 -17.34 -0.86
N ILE A 250 -23.14 -18.56 -1.07
CA ILE A 250 -21.76 -18.80 -1.52
C ILE A 250 -21.48 -18.13 -2.86
N HIS A 251 -22.43 -18.21 -3.80
CA HIS A 251 -22.29 -17.61 -5.11
C HIS A 251 -22.22 -16.08 -5.05
N GLU A 252 -23.06 -15.46 -4.22
CA GLU A 252 -23.06 -14.00 -4.05
C GLU A 252 -21.78 -13.50 -3.40
N GLY A 253 -21.25 -14.23 -2.41
CA GLY A 253 -19.92 -13.95 -1.84
C GLY A 253 -18.81 -14.02 -2.90
N ALA A 254 -18.83 -15.03 -3.77
CA ALA A 254 -17.86 -15.17 -4.85
C ALA A 254 -17.96 -14.04 -5.91
N ARG A 255 -19.17 -13.57 -6.23
CA ARG A 255 -19.38 -12.40 -7.12
C ARG A 255 -18.85 -11.11 -6.50
N THR A 256 -19.06 -10.93 -5.20
CA THR A 256 -18.56 -9.74 -4.49
C THR A 256 -17.03 -9.69 -4.55
N LEU A 257 -16.35 -10.83 -4.37
CA LEU A 257 -14.88 -10.93 -4.50
C LEU A 257 -14.38 -10.64 -5.92
N ASP A 258 -15.10 -11.08 -6.95
CA ASP A 258 -14.77 -10.76 -8.35
C ASP A 258 -14.77 -9.24 -8.59
N GLN A 259 -15.78 -8.53 -8.08
CA GLN A 259 -15.83 -7.07 -8.18
C GLN A 259 -14.72 -6.37 -7.37
N ALA A 260 -14.30 -6.99 -6.26
CA ALA A 260 -13.23 -6.49 -5.40
C ALA A 260 -11.87 -6.51 -6.14
N GLU A 261 -11.58 -7.62 -6.84
CA GLU A 261 -10.34 -7.82 -7.60
C GLU A 261 -10.10 -6.72 -8.65
N HIS A 262 -11.16 -6.26 -9.34
CA HIS A 262 -11.06 -5.24 -10.39
C HIS A 262 -10.48 -3.90 -9.88
N ARG A 263 -10.54 -3.63 -8.58
CA ARG A 263 -10.05 -2.38 -7.96
C ARG A 263 -8.57 -2.43 -7.62
N LEU A 264 -7.96 -3.63 -7.58
CA LEU A 264 -6.57 -3.81 -7.20
C LEU A 264 -5.60 -3.07 -8.13
N GLU A 265 -5.91 -3.00 -9.44
CA GLU A 265 -5.06 -2.27 -10.39
C GLU A 265 -5.04 -0.77 -10.12
N ASP A 266 -6.20 -0.16 -9.86
CA ASP A 266 -6.28 1.29 -9.59
C ASP A 266 -5.58 1.63 -8.26
N ILE A 267 -5.78 0.80 -7.23
CA ILE A 267 -5.09 0.93 -5.93
C ILE A 267 -3.58 0.84 -6.14
N ARG A 268 -3.12 -0.19 -6.87
CA ARG A 268 -1.71 -0.40 -7.20
C ARG A 268 -1.12 0.84 -7.89
N LEU A 269 -1.78 1.33 -8.94
CA LEU A 269 -1.30 2.49 -9.69
C LEU A 269 -1.23 3.75 -8.80
N ALA A 270 -2.20 3.95 -7.92
CA ALA A 270 -2.22 5.07 -6.97
C ALA A 270 -1.08 4.97 -5.94
N ILE A 271 -0.83 3.79 -5.36
CA ILE A 271 0.33 3.56 -4.48
C ILE A 271 1.63 3.85 -5.22
N ARG A 272 1.78 3.36 -6.46
CA ARG A 272 3.00 3.55 -7.26
C ARG A 272 3.29 5.02 -7.52
N ALA A 273 2.26 5.77 -7.91
CA ALA A 273 2.38 7.19 -8.21
C ALA A 273 2.61 8.03 -6.96
N GLY A 274 2.09 7.58 -5.81
CA GLY A 274 2.17 8.30 -4.56
C GLY A 274 3.48 8.16 -3.79
N ARG A 275 4.15 7.01 -3.92
CA ARG A 275 5.39 6.69 -3.18
C ARG A 275 6.57 7.60 -3.55
N MET A 276 7.48 7.76 -2.58
CA MET A 276 8.66 8.60 -2.72
C MET A 276 9.74 7.94 -3.58
N LEU A 277 9.93 6.63 -3.42
CA LEU A 277 10.77 5.80 -4.29
C LEU A 277 9.86 4.86 -5.09
N PRO A 278 9.59 5.16 -6.37
CA PRO A 278 8.95 4.19 -7.25
C PRO A 278 9.98 3.10 -7.56
N ASP A 279 10.10 2.09 -6.71
CA ASP A 279 11.11 1.03 -6.90
C ASP A 279 10.98 0.35 -8.26
N ASP A 280 12.15 0.03 -8.83
CA ASP A 280 12.31 -0.86 -9.98
C ASP A 280 11.82 -2.28 -9.61
N GLU A 281 10.92 -2.79 -10.45
CA GLU A 281 10.48 -4.18 -10.71
C GLU A 281 11.25 -5.33 -10.03
N ARG A 282 11.33 -5.38 -8.70
CA ARG A 282 11.86 -6.52 -7.94
C ARG A 282 10.78 -7.21 -7.12
N VAL A 283 11.00 -8.51 -6.88
CA VAL A 283 10.14 -9.39 -6.09
C VAL A 283 9.89 -8.76 -4.70
N GLY A 284 8.63 -8.45 -4.40
CA GLY A 284 8.23 -7.62 -3.26
C GLY A 284 7.67 -6.24 -3.64
N SER A 285 7.58 -5.93 -4.93
CA SER A 285 7.05 -4.68 -5.46
C SER A 285 5.53 -4.53 -5.32
N ASN A 286 5.05 -3.35 -5.66
CA ASN A 286 3.64 -3.05 -5.88
C ASN A 286 2.97 -3.96 -6.96
N ASP A 287 3.73 -4.49 -7.93
CA ASP A 287 3.21 -5.52 -8.83
C ASP A 287 3.02 -6.86 -8.12
N GLY A 288 3.87 -7.18 -7.13
CA GLY A 288 3.68 -8.29 -6.21
C GLY A 288 2.39 -8.16 -5.41
N PHE A 289 2.09 -6.97 -4.88
CA PHE A 289 0.81 -6.72 -4.18
C PHE A 289 -0.41 -7.10 -5.03
N LYS A 290 -0.52 -6.56 -6.25
CA LYS A 290 -1.66 -6.90 -7.11
C LYS A 290 -1.70 -8.39 -7.42
N ARG A 291 -0.57 -8.97 -7.85
CA ARG A 291 -0.51 -10.38 -8.23
C ARG A 291 -0.93 -11.27 -7.07
N ASP A 292 -0.33 -11.08 -5.91
CA ASP A 292 -0.54 -11.95 -4.75
C ASP A 292 -2.00 -11.85 -4.23
N TRP A 293 -2.61 -10.66 -4.25
CA TRP A 293 -4.03 -10.49 -3.92
C TRP A 293 -4.98 -11.01 -5.00
N THR A 294 -4.62 -10.89 -6.28
CA THR A 294 -5.38 -11.46 -7.40
C THR A 294 -5.39 -12.98 -7.27
N ASP A 295 -4.23 -13.61 -7.11
CA ASP A 295 -4.07 -15.05 -6.93
C ASP A 295 -4.84 -15.57 -5.71
N HIS A 296 -4.83 -14.81 -4.60
CA HIS A 296 -5.60 -15.13 -3.40
C HIS A 296 -7.10 -15.07 -3.64
N PHE A 297 -7.62 -13.99 -4.22
CA PHE A 297 -9.04 -13.88 -4.56
C PHE A 297 -9.47 -14.95 -5.57
N ASP A 298 -8.63 -15.30 -6.54
CA ASP A 298 -8.84 -16.41 -7.46
C ASP A 298 -8.99 -17.74 -6.73
N GLN A 299 -8.08 -18.03 -5.79
CA GLN A 299 -8.12 -19.25 -5.00
C GLN A 299 -9.40 -19.34 -4.16
N VAL A 300 -9.76 -18.25 -3.45
CA VAL A 300 -10.98 -18.19 -2.64
C VAL A 300 -12.22 -18.39 -3.52
N ARG A 301 -12.32 -17.70 -4.66
CA ARG A 301 -13.43 -17.86 -5.61
C ARG A 301 -13.49 -19.28 -6.18
N HIS A 302 -12.36 -19.90 -6.47
CA HIS A 302 -12.32 -21.28 -6.94
C HIS A 302 -12.87 -22.25 -5.88
N MET A 303 -12.50 -22.07 -4.61
CA MET A 303 -13.02 -22.87 -3.50
C MET A 303 -14.53 -22.68 -3.31
N LEU A 304 -15.01 -21.44 -3.30
CA LEU A 304 -16.43 -21.12 -3.16
C LEU A 304 -17.24 -21.73 -4.33
N ASN A 305 -16.77 -21.59 -5.56
CA ASN A 305 -17.42 -22.19 -6.73
C ASN A 305 -17.40 -23.72 -6.72
N ALA A 306 -16.34 -24.34 -6.19
CA ALA A 306 -16.28 -25.79 -6.01
C ALA A 306 -17.29 -26.27 -4.95
N ALA A 307 -17.37 -25.58 -3.81
CA ALA A 307 -18.36 -25.85 -2.77
C ALA A 307 -19.80 -25.72 -3.30
N ARG A 308 -20.08 -24.66 -4.06
CA ARG A 308 -21.38 -24.47 -4.72
C ARG A 308 -21.74 -25.63 -5.65
N ARG A 309 -20.84 -26.00 -6.57
CA ARG A 309 -21.07 -27.12 -7.50
C ARG A 309 -21.31 -28.45 -6.78
N ALA A 310 -20.57 -28.70 -5.70
CA ALA A 310 -20.78 -29.89 -4.87
C ALA A 310 -22.16 -29.85 -4.19
N GLY A 311 -22.59 -28.69 -3.70
CA GLY A 311 -23.92 -28.46 -3.15
C GLY A 311 -25.04 -28.69 -4.19
N ASP A 312 -24.90 -28.13 -5.40
CA ASP A 312 -25.86 -28.31 -6.49
C ASP A 312 -26.04 -29.80 -6.84
N LEU A 313 -24.92 -30.52 -7.01
CA LEU A 313 -24.93 -31.96 -7.28
C LEU A 313 -25.60 -32.76 -6.14
N ALA A 314 -25.36 -32.37 -4.90
CA ALA A 314 -25.97 -33.01 -3.74
C ALA A 314 -27.48 -32.73 -3.68
N ALA A 315 -27.91 -31.49 -3.96
CA ALA A 315 -29.31 -31.11 -4.01
C ALA A 315 -30.08 -31.86 -5.12
N ASP A 316 -29.45 -32.06 -6.29
CA ASP A 316 -30.04 -32.82 -7.39
C ASP A 316 -30.19 -34.30 -7.01
N ARG A 317 -29.15 -34.91 -6.41
CA ARG A 317 -29.23 -36.31 -5.92
C ARG A 317 -30.28 -36.50 -4.83
N LEU A 318 -30.42 -35.54 -3.91
CA LEU A 318 -31.45 -35.57 -2.87
C LEU A 318 -32.84 -35.50 -3.49
N ARG A 319 -33.04 -34.61 -4.48
CA ARG A 319 -34.31 -34.49 -5.21
C ARG A 319 -34.65 -35.78 -5.95
N ASP A 320 -33.70 -36.38 -6.65
CA ASP A 320 -33.90 -37.65 -7.33
C ASP A 320 -34.28 -38.75 -6.33
N ALA A 321 -33.59 -38.84 -5.19
CA ALA A 321 -33.90 -39.81 -4.15
C ALA A 321 -35.31 -39.61 -3.56
N ASP A 322 -35.73 -38.36 -3.33
CA ASP A 322 -37.08 -38.02 -2.88
C ASP A 322 -38.15 -38.45 -3.90
N ASP A 323 -37.91 -38.20 -5.19
CA ASP A 323 -38.84 -38.56 -6.28
C ASP A 323 -38.98 -40.09 -6.45
N HIS A 324 -37.86 -40.83 -6.40
CA HIS A 324 -37.87 -42.29 -6.48
C HIS A 324 -38.52 -42.92 -5.24
N GLY A 325 -38.17 -42.45 -4.04
CA GLY A 325 -38.78 -42.94 -2.80
C GLY A 325 -40.30 -42.69 -2.77
N ALA A 326 -40.75 -41.51 -3.21
CA ALA A 326 -42.17 -41.22 -3.33
C ALA A 326 -42.88 -42.10 -4.38
N ALA A 327 -42.19 -42.52 -5.45
CA ALA A 327 -42.72 -43.46 -6.43
C ALA A 327 -42.88 -44.87 -5.82
N ASP A 328 -41.87 -45.35 -5.10
CA ASP A 328 -41.86 -46.67 -4.45
C ASP A 328 -42.95 -46.78 -3.38
N VAL A 329 -43.14 -45.75 -2.55
CA VAL A 329 -44.22 -45.71 -1.56
C VAL A 329 -45.59 -45.76 -2.23
N ARG A 330 -45.79 -44.99 -3.31
CA ARG A 330 -47.05 -45.02 -4.08
C ARG A 330 -47.30 -46.39 -4.72
N GLN A 331 -46.26 -47.07 -5.19
CA GLN A 331 -46.37 -48.42 -5.74
C GLN A 331 -46.70 -49.44 -4.65
N ALA A 332 -46.04 -49.36 -3.48
CA ALA A 332 -46.29 -50.24 -2.35
C ALA A 332 -47.73 -50.09 -1.81
N LEU A 333 -48.22 -48.86 -1.69
CA LEU A 333 -49.61 -48.60 -1.29
C LEU A 333 -50.61 -49.18 -2.30
N ARG A 334 -50.38 -48.99 -3.60
CA ARG A 334 -51.21 -49.59 -4.67
C ARG A 334 -51.17 -51.12 -4.70
N ALA A 335 -50.10 -51.74 -4.21
CA ALA A 335 -49.98 -53.19 -4.14
C ALA A 335 -50.56 -53.78 -2.83
N ALA A 336 -50.84 -52.93 -1.84
CA ALA A 336 -51.44 -53.30 -0.56
C ALA A 336 -52.97 -53.13 -0.55
N ASP A 337 -53.51 -52.36 -1.49
CA ASP A 337 -54.95 -52.27 -1.82
C ASP A 337 -55.39 -53.42 -2.76
#